data_AF-A0A836PY13-F1
#
_entry.id   AF-A0A836PY13-F1
#
_cell.length_a   1.000
_cell.length_b   1.000
_cell.length_c   1.000
_cell.angle_alpha   90.00
_cell.angle_beta   90.00
_cell.angle_gamma   90.00
#
_symmetry.space_group_name_H-M   'P 1'
#
loop_
_entity.id
_entity.type
_entity.pdbx_description
1 polymer ?
#
loop_
_entity_poly.entity_id
_entity_poly.type
_entity_poly.pdbx_seq_one_letter_code
_entity_poly.pdbx_strand_id
1 'polypeptide(L)'
;MRVELIYRPGCSSYSGIRDTLERVIAEERLPIPVELVEGGNQSSPRIRINGNEEHDSGITNTLEALTDLLSKKWKELTECPLAL
;
A
#
# COMPACT_ATOMS: atom_id res chain seq x y z
N MET A 1 4.02 9.01 -5.50
CA MET A 1 4.00 7.63 -4.97
C MET A 1 2.76 6.94 -5.48
N ARG A 2 2.84 5.66 -5.85
CA ARG A 2 1.71 4.84 -6.34
C ARG A 2 1.58 3.58 -5.49
N VAL A 3 0.37 3.28 -5.05
CA VAL A 3 0.06 2.08 -4.24
C VAL A 3 -0.86 1.18 -5.04
N GLU A 4 -0.46 -0.06 -5.21
CA GLU A 4 -1.18 -1.09 -5.94
C GLU A 4 -1.53 -2.24 -4.97
N LEU A 5 -2.81 -2.57 -4.87
CA LEU A 5 -3.31 -3.71 -4.12
C LEU A 5 -3.61 -4.84 -5.09
N ILE A 6 -2.75 -5.85 -5.07
CA ILE A 6 -2.78 -6.99 -5.95
C ILE A 6 -3.62 -8.08 -5.30
N TYR A 7 -4.62 -8.59 -6.00
CA TYR A 7 -5.51 -9.62 -5.47
C TYR A 7 -5.82 -10.69 -6.51
N ARG A 8 -6.12 -11.89 -6.02
CA ARG A 8 -6.61 -12.98 -6.84
C ARG A 8 -8.08 -12.75 -7.21
N PRO A 9 -8.50 -12.97 -8.47
CA PRO A 9 -9.92 -12.93 -8.85
C PRO A 9 -10.79 -13.82 -7.95
N GLY A 10 -11.91 -13.28 -7.48
CA GLY A 10 -12.82 -13.97 -6.55
C GLY A 10 -12.38 -13.96 -5.08
N CYS A 11 -11.23 -13.38 -4.75
CA CYS A 11 -10.84 -13.12 -3.37
C CYS A 11 -11.60 -11.89 -2.84
N SER A 12 -12.17 -11.95 -1.63
CA SER A 12 -12.86 -10.82 -1.00
C SER A 12 -12.04 -10.15 0.11
N SER A 13 -10.96 -10.78 0.57
CA SER A 13 -10.15 -10.29 1.70
C SER A 13 -9.33 -9.04 1.36
N TYR A 14 -9.18 -8.69 0.07
CA TYR A 14 -8.55 -7.42 -0.33
C TYR A 14 -9.36 -6.20 0.10
N SER A 15 -10.69 -6.34 0.26
CA SER A 15 -11.59 -5.23 0.59
C SER A 15 -11.24 -4.55 1.92
N GLY A 16 -10.93 -5.33 2.96
CA GLY A 16 -10.53 -4.78 4.26
C GLY A 16 -9.19 -4.04 4.20
N ILE A 17 -8.24 -4.55 3.40
CA ILE A 17 -6.94 -3.89 3.22
C ILE A 17 -7.11 -2.59 2.45
N ARG A 18 -7.95 -2.61 1.41
CA ARG A 18 -8.29 -1.41 0.64
C ARG A 18 -8.91 -0.34 1.54
N ASP A 19 -9.91 -0.68 2.34
CA ASP A 19 -10.59 0.26 3.23
C ASP A 19 -9.58 0.88 4.22
N THR A 20 -8.69 0.05 4.76
CA THR A 20 -7.62 0.51 5.65
C THR A 20 -6.67 1.46 4.93
N LEU A 21 -6.23 1.14 3.71
CA LEU A 21 -5.36 2.01 2.91
C LEU A 21 -6.03 3.34 2.57
N GLU A 22 -7.28 3.31 2.09
CA GLU A 22 -8.05 4.51 1.75
C GLU A 22 -8.23 5.41 2.99
N ARG A 23 -8.47 4.80 4.16
CA ARG A 23 -8.56 5.51 5.43
C ARG A 23 -7.25 6.20 5.81
N VAL A 24 -6.13 5.49 5.79
CA VAL A 24 -4.81 6.08 6.11
C VAL A 24 -4.50 7.25 5.18
N ILE A 25 -4.71 7.06 3.88
CA ILE A 25 -4.45 8.09 2.87
C ILE A 25 -5.32 9.33 3.12
N ALA A 26 -6.58 9.13 3.52
CA ALA A 26 -7.47 10.23 3.88
C ALA A 26 -7.05 10.92 5.20
N GLU A 27 -6.73 10.16 6.25
CA GLU A 27 -6.32 10.68 7.56
C GLU A 27 -5.00 11.48 7.47
N GLU A 28 -4.00 10.95 6.76
CA GLU A 28 -2.70 11.58 6.54
C GLU A 28 -2.72 12.61 5.39
N ARG A 29 -3.87 12.79 4.72
CA ARG A 29 -4.07 13.70 3.57
C ARG A 29 -3.04 13.48 2.46
N LEU A 30 -2.66 12.22 2.23
CA LEU A 30 -1.68 11.86 1.23
C LEU A 30 -2.32 11.90 -0.17
N PRO A 31 -1.72 12.59 -1.15
CA PRO A 31 -2.23 12.61 -2.52
C PRO A 31 -1.81 11.34 -3.28
N ILE A 32 -2.15 10.16 -2.74
CA ILE A 32 -1.73 8.85 -3.24
C ILE A 32 -2.97 8.06 -3.67
N PRO A 33 -3.10 7.65 -4.94
CA PRO A 33 -4.17 6.75 -5.35
C PRO A 33 -3.85 5.30 -4.95
N VAL A 34 -4.90 4.55 -4.56
CA VAL A 34 -4.86 3.09 -4.40
C VAL A 34 -5.45 2.46 -5.65
N GLU A 35 -4.65 1.67 -6.36
CA GLU A 35 -5.12 0.93 -7.52
C GLU A 35 -5.32 -0.54 -7.22
N LEU A 36 -6.46 -1.08 -7.63
CA LEU A 36 -6.75 -2.50 -7.55
C LEU A 36 -6.22 -3.20 -8.79
N VAL A 37 -5.36 -4.19 -8.59
CA VAL A 37 -4.77 -4.95 -9.69
C VAL A 37 -5.15 -6.42 -9.54
N GLU A 38 -5.92 -6.91 -10.50
CA GLU A 38 -6.18 -8.35 -10.62
C GLU A 38 -4.90 -9.05 -11.04
N GLY A 39 -4.34 -9.88 -10.18
CA GLY A 39 -3.06 -10.49 -10.45
C GLY A 39 -2.60 -11.46 -9.37
N GLY A 40 -1.85 -12.47 -9.82
CA GLY A 40 -1.19 -13.43 -8.94
C GLY A 40 -2.00 -14.70 -8.67
N ASN A 41 -1.27 -15.77 -8.41
CA ASN A 41 -1.82 -17.08 -8.02
C ASN A 41 -1.86 -17.24 -6.48
N GLN A 42 -1.67 -16.14 -5.75
CA GLN A 42 -1.51 -16.10 -4.31
C GLN A 42 -2.89 -16.21 -3.62
N SER A 43 -2.95 -16.87 -2.46
CA SER A 43 -4.18 -16.97 -1.67
C SER A 43 -4.55 -15.67 -0.94
N SER A 44 -3.58 -14.77 -0.76
CA SER A 44 -3.75 -13.52 -0.01
C SER A 44 -3.39 -12.31 -0.87
N PRO A 45 -4.12 -11.19 -0.69
CA PRO A 45 -3.78 -9.92 -1.34
C PRO A 45 -2.41 -9.39 -0.92
N ARG A 46 -1.77 -8.61 -1.78
CA ARG A 46 -0.43 -8.03 -1.57
C ARG A 46 -0.40 -6.56 -1.93
N ILE A 47 0.48 -5.81 -1.28
CA ILE A 47 0.68 -4.39 -1.57
C ILE A 47 1.98 -4.21 -2.33
N ARG A 48 1.92 -3.41 -3.39
CA ARG A 48 3.06 -2.99 -4.20
C ARG A 48 3.12 -1.47 -4.19
N ILE A 49 4.30 -0.93 -3.90
CA ILE A 49 4.53 0.51 -3.81
C ILE A 49 5.56 0.89 -4.87
N ASN A 50 5.17 1.76 -5.81
CA ASN A 50 6.00 2.19 -6.94
C ASN A 50 6.63 1.02 -7.73
N GLY A 51 5.89 -0.07 -7.92
CA GLY A 51 6.40 -1.26 -8.62
C GLY A 51 7.14 -2.27 -7.74
N ASN A 52 7.51 -1.93 -6.51
CA ASN A 52 8.17 -2.84 -5.58
C ASN A 52 7.15 -3.58 -4.72
N GLU A 53 7.15 -4.91 -4.79
CA GLU A 53 6.35 -5.71 -3.87
C GLU A 53 6.94 -5.61 -2.47
N GLU A 54 6.14 -5.18 -1.51
CA GLU A 54 6.54 -5.22 -0.11
C GLU A 54 6.33 -6.67 0.35
N HIS A 55 7.40 -7.46 0.28
CA HIS A 55 7.45 -8.90 0.60
C HIS A 55 7.42 -9.22 2.09
N ASP A 56 7.13 -8.23 2.94
CA ASP A 56 7.17 -8.48 4.37
C ASP A 56 5.99 -9.39 4.74
N SER A 57 6.35 -10.60 5.13
CA SER A 57 5.43 -11.69 5.46
C SER A 57 4.58 -11.38 6.70
N GLY A 58 4.74 -10.18 7.26
CA GLY A 58 4.04 -9.64 8.41
C GLY A 58 3.56 -8.20 8.24
N ILE A 59 3.27 -7.71 7.01
CA ILE A 59 2.25 -6.64 6.88
C ILE A 59 0.93 -7.25 7.36
N THR A 60 0.82 -7.34 8.68
CA THR A 60 -0.43 -7.51 9.37
C THR A 60 -1.32 -6.40 8.85
N ASN A 61 -2.55 -6.74 8.47
CA ASN A 61 -3.55 -5.81 7.91
C ASN A 61 -4.01 -4.75 8.93
N THR A 62 -3.12 -4.33 9.83
CA THR A 62 -3.37 -3.34 10.85
C THR A 62 -3.14 -1.97 10.24
N LEU A 63 -4.01 -1.04 10.63
CA LEU A 63 -3.93 0.36 10.26
C LEU A 63 -2.53 0.92 10.56
N GLU A 64 -1.98 0.64 11.75
CA GLU A 64 -0.69 1.15 12.20
C GLU A 64 0.49 0.73 11.30
N ALA A 65 0.56 -0.54 10.89
CA ALA A 65 1.64 -1.03 10.03
C ALA A 65 1.58 -0.39 8.64
N LEU A 66 0.37 -0.21 8.10
CA LEU A 66 0.16 0.43 6.81
C LEU A 66 0.44 1.94 6.87
N THR A 67 0.04 2.61 7.95
CA THR A 67 0.37 4.02 8.19
C THR A 67 1.86 4.23 8.28
N ASP A 68 2.58 3.46 9.10
CA ASP A 68 4.03 3.59 9.23
C ASP A 68 4.73 3.38 7.88
N LEU A 69 4.33 2.32 7.15
CA LEU A 69 4.87 2.03 5.83
C LEU A 69 4.64 3.17 4.83
N LEU A 70 3.40 3.65 4.71
CA LEU A 70 3.05 4.72 3.77
C LEU A 70 3.75 6.03 4.14
N SER A 71 3.72 6.42 5.41
CA SER A 71 4.34 7.65 5.88
C SER A 71 5.86 7.59 5.76
N LYS A 72 6.50 6.44 6.00
CA LYS A 72 7.94 6.24 5.77
C LYS A 72 8.30 6.35 4.29
N LYS A 73 7.64 5.60 3.42
CA LYS A 73 7.92 5.63 1.97
C LYS A 73 7.62 7.00 1.36
N TRP A 74 6.57 7.67 1.85
CA TRP A 74 6.25 9.03 1.43
C TRP A 74 7.34 10.01 1.86
N LYS A 75 7.76 9.96 3.13
CA LYS A 75 8.89 10.74 3.64
C LYS A 75 10.15 10.52 2.82
N GLU A 76 10.55 9.27 2.55
CA GLU A 76 11.70 8.96 1.69
C GLU A 76 11.61 9.62 0.30
N LEU A 77 10.41 9.72 -0.28
CA LEU A 77 10.19 10.37 -1.58
C LEU A 77 10.16 11.91 -1.51
N THR A 78 9.67 12.47 -0.40
CA THR A 78 9.55 13.92 -0.21
C THR A 78 10.79 14.56 0.43
N GLU A 79 11.58 13.77 1.16
CA GLU A 79 12.81 14.17 1.86
C GLU A 79 14.07 13.89 1.03
N CYS A 80 13.94 13.82 -0.30
CA CYS A 80 15.05 14.17 -1.18
C CYS A 80 15.04 15.69 -1.42
N PRO A 81 15.65 16.53 -0.55
CA PRO A 81 16.10 17.81 -1.03
C PRO A 81 17.16 17.47 -2.08
N LEU A 82 17.02 18.04 -3.26
CA LEU A 82 18.04 18.04 -4.29
C LEU A 82 19.38 18.40 -3.61
N ALA A 83 20.24 17.41 -3.40
CA ALA A 83 21.67 17.64 -3.20
C ALA A 83 22.25 17.96 -4.58
N LEU A 84 21.98 19.19 -5.03
CA LEU A 84 22.63 19.82 -6.17
C LEU A 84 23.39 21.04 -5.66
#